data_AF-A0A8S1UVT2-F1
#
_entry.id   AF-A0A8S1UVT2-F1
#
_cell.length_a   1.000
_cell.length_b   1.000
_cell.length_c   1.000
_cell.angle_alpha   90.00
_cell.angle_beta   90.00
_cell.angle_gamma   90.00
#
_symmetry.space_group_name_H-M   'P 1'
#
loop_
_entity.id
_entity.type
_entity.pdbx_description
1 polymer ?
#
loop_
_entity_poly.entity_id
_entity_poly.type
_entity_poly.pdbx_seq_one_letter_code
_entity_poly.pdbx_strand_id
1 'polypeptide(L)'
;MRKSGAFQDITQLQIQMGLLQQEVNKLTLENNGLKQQLISLQKQLSLTKQSEDVLQQKIIEYEKLLQEQNLQYQQTLVQVSEIPNQLQQQVQSLLEEKDKLLSEFKEQTWIYKKTINNYESLTAQVQILFSDKKQKSPVILGLMEQLMSQQYKIKNWKQNPQIQYEIQEFEILEIKIGKHMNKILDKKLYFLAHEGLQVDSIGKIQAQISLQPNVEGDLQVGYIIEILNADDQSLKSKFLLRREPKQQKLSQGYQKKQEAIQQSMNNMLCQALFDRFRKRQSGYEEFDVYGIQRQFILKPSNLKLFYYCEMIEEGEFQKFNGGNIQPLINSDLEDFINFYTFDSFQDIKEELVVSHMQRFGVYFHDMIVSTLIGVYSYYDQGKQEVTQTIKNLERALGYTSQTIK
;
A
#
# COMPACT_ATOMS: atom_id res chain seq x y z
N MET A 1 -8.96 -121.32 -104.41
CA MET A 1 -9.86 -121.22 -103.24
C MET A 1 -9.87 -119.78 -102.75
N ARG A 2 -11.00 -119.08 -102.93
CA ARG A 2 -11.20 -117.68 -102.53
C ARG A 2 -11.47 -117.65 -101.02
N LYS A 3 -10.61 -117.03 -100.21
CA LYS A 3 -10.88 -116.75 -98.79
C LYS A 3 -11.80 -115.53 -98.70
N SER A 4 -12.86 -115.65 -97.90
CA SER A 4 -14.05 -114.79 -97.86
C SER A 4 -13.82 -113.44 -97.16
N GLY A 5 -14.28 -112.35 -97.77
CA GLY A 5 -14.31 -110.99 -97.21
C GLY A 5 -15.12 -110.84 -95.91
N ALA A 6 -16.06 -111.76 -95.62
CA ALA A 6 -16.90 -111.69 -94.42
C ALA A 6 -16.13 -111.86 -93.08
N PHE A 7 -14.96 -112.50 -93.08
CA PHE A 7 -14.13 -112.65 -91.85
C PHE A 7 -13.27 -111.41 -91.59
N GLN A 8 -12.92 -110.65 -92.63
CA GLN A 8 -12.21 -109.38 -92.50
C GLN A 8 -13.14 -108.32 -91.89
N ASP A 9 -14.40 -108.27 -92.32
CA ASP A 9 -15.40 -107.32 -91.81
C ASP A 9 -15.70 -107.50 -90.31
N ILE A 10 -15.85 -108.74 -89.82
CA ILE A 10 -16.08 -109.01 -88.39
C ILE A 10 -14.88 -108.58 -87.53
N THR A 11 -13.67 -108.83 -88.01
CA THR A 11 -12.44 -108.45 -87.30
C THR A 11 -12.30 -106.92 -87.26
N GLN A 12 -12.65 -106.24 -88.35
CA GLN A 12 -12.64 -104.78 -88.44
C GLN A 12 -13.67 -104.13 -87.50
N LEU A 13 -14.87 -104.71 -87.41
CA LEU A 13 -15.92 -104.26 -86.49
C LEU A 13 -15.52 -104.46 -85.02
N GLN A 14 -14.86 -105.57 -84.67
CA GLN A 14 -14.34 -105.78 -83.31
C GLN A 14 -13.25 -104.78 -82.94
N ILE A 15 -12.37 -104.44 -83.88
CA ILE A 15 -11.36 -103.38 -83.69
C ILE A 15 -12.03 -102.03 -83.51
N GLN A 16 -13.03 -101.68 -84.34
CA GLN A 16 -13.78 -100.43 -84.21
C GLN A 16 -14.56 -100.35 -82.89
N MET A 17 -15.19 -101.44 -82.45
CA MET A 17 -15.83 -101.52 -81.14
C MET A 17 -14.81 -101.34 -80.01
N GLY A 18 -13.62 -101.93 -80.13
CA GLY A 18 -12.53 -101.74 -79.18
C GLY A 18 -12.08 -100.28 -79.09
N LEU A 19 -11.93 -99.61 -80.24
CA LEU A 19 -11.58 -98.19 -80.33
C LEU A 19 -12.69 -97.31 -79.75
N LEU A 20 -13.95 -97.57 -80.09
CA LEU A 20 -15.10 -96.85 -79.53
C LEU A 20 -15.23 -97.06 -78.02
N GLN A 21 -14.98 -98.27 -77.51
CA GLN A 21 -14.99 -98.55 -76.07
C GLN A 21 -13.87 -97.78 -75.36
N GLN A 22 -12.67 -97.72 -75.95
CA GLN A 22 -11.58 -96.90 -75.44
C GLN A 22 -11.93 -95.41 -75.46
N GLU A 23 -12.60 -94.94 -76.51
CA GLU A 23 -13.03 -93.55 -76.65
C GLU A 23 -14.13 -93.19 -75.65
N VAL A 24 -15.11 -94.07 -75.43
CA VAL A 24 -16.13 -93.94 -74.39
C VAL A 24 -15.50 -93.92 -73.00
N ASN A 25 -14.53 -94.79 -72.73
CA ASN A 25 -13.81 -94.80 -71.46
C ASN A 25 -13.01 -93.51 -71.25
N LYS A 26 -12.34 -93.01 -72.31
CA LYS A 26 -11.60 -91.74 -72.29
C LYS A 26 -12.53 -90.56 -72.03
N LEU A 27 -13.66 -90.48 -72.73
CA LEU A 27 -14.68 -89.43 -72.54
C LEU A 27 -15.32 -89.51 -71.15
N THR A 28 -15.50 -90.71 -70.60
CA THR A 28 -16.03 -90.89 -69.24
C THR A 28 -15.04 -90.39 -68.19
N LEU A 29 -13.74 -90.65 -68.38
CA LEU A 29 -12.68 -90.10 -67.54
C LEU A 29 -12.57 -88.58 -67.65
N GLU A 30 -12.63 -88.03 -68.86
CA GLU A 30 -12.64 -86.58 -69.10
C GLU A 30 -13.86 -85.92 -68.47
N ASN A 31 -15.06 -86.51 -68.59
CA ASN A 31 -16.29 -85.99 -67.98
C ASN A 31 -16.23 -86.03 -66.44
N ASN A 32 -15.68 -87.10 -65.86
CA ASN A 32 -15.45 -87.17 -64.41
C ASN A 32 -14.43 -86.12 -63.95
N GLY A 33 -13.36 -85.89 -64.73
CA GLY A 33 -12.39 -84.83 -64.48
C GLY A 33 -13.02 -83.44 -64.53
N LEU A 34 -13.84 -83.17 -65.55
CA LEU A 34 -14.57 -81.90 -65.70
C LEU A 34 -15.60 -81.68 -64.59
N LYS A 35 -16.33 -82.72 -64.16
CA LYS A 35 -17.24 -82.63 -63.01
C LYS A 35 -16.50 -82.28 -61.72
N GLN A 36 -15.33 -82.89 -61.48
CA GLN A 36 -14.51 -82.53 -60.32
C GLN A 36 -13.98 -81.09 -60.41
N GLN A 37 -13.56 -80.64 -61.59
CA GLN A 37 -13.18 -79.24 -61.81
C GLN A 37 -14.35 -78.27 -61.57
N LEU A 38 -15.56 -78.62 -62.00
CA LEU A 38 -16.75 -77.79 -61.82
C LEU A 38 -17.14 -77.69 -60.34
N ILE A 39 -17.04 -78.78 -59.57
CA ILE A 39 -17.21 -78.78 -58.10
C ILE A 39 -16.13 -77.93 -57.42
N SER A 40 -14.87 -78.03 -57.87
CA SER A 40 -13.77 -77.21 -57.35
C SER A 40 -13.99 -75.72 -57.61
N LEU A 41 -14.39 -75.36 -58.83
CA LEU A 41 -14.72 -73.99 -59.23
C LEU A 41 -15.93 -73.45 -58.46
N GLN A 42 -16.99 -74.25 -58.26
CA GLN A 42 -18.15 -73.86 -57.44
C GLN A 42 -17.75 -73.60 -55.97
N LYS A 43 -16.87 -74.43 -55.40
CA LYS A 43 -16.30 -74.18 -54.06
C LYS A 43 -15.47 -72.90 -54.03
N GLN A 44 -14.60 -72.67 -55.03
CA GLN A 44 -13.81 -71.44 -55.11
C GLN A 44 -14.69 -70.20 -55.20
N LEU A 45 -15.74 -70.22 -56.04
CA LEU A 45 -16.67 -69.10 -56.19
C LEU A 45 -17.45 -68.79 -54.90
N SER A 46 -17.80 -69.82 -54.12
CA SER A 46 -18.47 -69.65 -52.83
C SER A 46 -17.56 -68.99 -51.78
N LEU A 47 -16.25 -69.28 -51.81
CA LEU A 47 -15.26 -68.67 -50.94
C LEU A 47 -14.98 -67.20 -51.34
N THR A 48 -15.07 -66.86 -52.62
CA THR A 48 -14.91 -65.47 -53.10
C THR A 48 -16.07 -64.58 -52.63
N LYS A 49 -17.32 -65.07 -52.63
CA LYS A 49 -18.47 -64.31 -52.09
C LYS A 49 -18.41 -64.07 -50.59
N GLN A 50 -17.99 -65.07 -49.80
CA GLN A 50 -17.76 -64.87 -48.36
C GLN A 50 -16.61 -63.88 -48.09
N SER A 51 -15.61 -63.83 -48.97
CA SER A 51 -14.52 -62.86 -48.87
C SER A 51 -14.96 -61.42 -49.18
N GLU A 52 -15.88 -61.22 -50.13
CA GLU A 52 -16.41 -59.89 -50.48
C GLU A 52 -17.28 -59.29 -49.37
N ASP A 53 -18.13 -60.10 -48.72
CA ASP A 53 -18.97 -59.64 -47.60
C ASP A 53 -18.11 -59.28 -46.37
N VAL A 54 -17.06 -60.06 -46.10
CA VAL A 54 -16.09 -59.74 -45.03
C VAL A 54 -15.28 -58.49 -45.35
N LEU A 55 -14.93 -58.26 -46.62
CA LEU A 55 -14.27 -57.04 -47.06
C LEU A 55 -15.18 -55.81 -46.93
N GLN A 56 -16.47 -55.92 -47.30
CA GLN A 56 -17.43 -54.83 -47.12
C GLN A 56 -17.67 -54.51 -45.65
N GLN A 57 -17.79 -55.52 -44.78
CA GLN A 57 -17.89 -55.28 -43.34
C GLN A 57 -16.65 -54.59 -42.78
N LYS A 58 -15.45 -54.99 -43.20
CA LYS A 58 -14.21 -54.32 -42.82
C LYS A 58 -14.12 -52.88 -43.33
N ILE A 59 -14.59 -52.60 -44.55
CA ILE A 59 -14.64 -51.23 -45.08
C ILE A 59 -15.52 -50.34 -44.20
N ILE A 60 -16.72 -50.81 -43.84
CA ILE A 60 -17.63 -50.08 -42.94
C ILE A 60 -17.00 -49.87 -41.55
N GLU A 61 -16.30 -50.89 -41.04
CA GLU A 61 -15.61 -50.82 -39.75
C GLU A 61 -14.45 -49.81 -39.79
N TYR A 62 -13.67 -49.79 -40.88
CA TYR A 62 -12.62 -48.79 -41.11
C TYR A 62 -13.17 -47.38 -41.30
N GLU A 63 -14.29 -47.22 -42.01
CA GLU A 63 -14.96 -45.93 -42.18
C GLU A 63 -15.46 -45.36 -40.84
N LYS A 64 -16.02 -46.22 -39.97
CA LYS A 64 -16.39 -45.83 -38.60
C LYS A 64 -15.18 -45.40 -37.78
N LEU A 65 -14.11 -46.19 -37.82
CA LEU A 65 -12.85 -45.86 -37.13
C LEU A 65 -12.25 -44.54 -37.61
N LEU A 66 -12.34 -44.26 -38.91
CA LEU A 66 -11.87 -43.00 -39.50
C LEU A 66 -12.73 -41.81 -39.05
N GLN A 67 -14.05 -41.97 -38.94
CA GLN A 67 -14.94 -40.95 -38.41
C GLN A 67 -14.68 -40.67 -36.92
N GLU A 68 -14.48 -41.71 -36.12
CA GLU A 68 -14.13 -41.59 -34.70
C GLU A 68 -12.78 -40.88 -34.50
N GLN A 69 -11.76 -41.24 -35.29
CA GLN A 69 -10.47 -40.55 -35.28
C GLN A 69 -10.58 -39.09 -35.73
N ASN A 70 -11.38 -38.79 -36.77
CA ASN A 70 -11.60 -37.41 -37.20
C ASN A 70 -12.33 -36.58 -36.14
N LEU A 71 -13.29 -37.17 -35.43
CA LEU A 71 -13.99 -36.49 -34.34
C LEU A 71 -13.03 -36.22 -33.17
N GLN A 72 -12.20 -37.20 -32.80
CA GLN A 72 -11.14 -37.00 -31.80
C GLN A 72 -10.13 -35.94 -32.26
N TYR A 73 -9.75 -35.94 -33.53
CA TYR A 73 -8.82 -34.95 -34.08
C TYR A 73 -9.41 -33.54 -34.07
N GLN A 74 -10.69 -33.37 -34.43
CA GLN A 74 -11.39 -32.08 -34.34
C GLN A 74 -11.56 -31.61 -32.89
N GLN A 75 -11.91 -32.49 -31.96
CA GLN A 75 -11.96 -32.17 -30.53
C GLN A 75 -10.59 -31.76 -29.99
N THR A 76 -9.53 -32.46 -30.41
CA THR A 76 -8.14 -32.13 -30.04
C THR A 76 -7.72 -30.77 -30.62
N LEU A 77 -8.09 -30.46 -31.87
CA LEU A 77 -7.83 -29.16 -32.50
C LEU A 77 -8.52 -28.00 -31.76
N VAL A 78 -9.77 -28.21 -31.31
CA VAL A 78 -10.50 -27.22 -30.51
C VAL A 78 -9.80 -26.99 -29.16
N GLN A 79 -9.41 -28.05 -28.46
CA GLN A 79 -8.66 -27.94 -27.20
C GLN A 79 -7.31 -27.23 -27.39
N VAL A 80 -6.57 -27.53 -28.46
CA VAL A 80 -5.29 -26.87 -28.78
C VAL A 80 -5.47 -25.39 -29.15
N SER A 81 -6.61 -25.00 -29.72
CA SER A 81 -6.92 -23.60 -30.03
C SER A 81 -7.30 -22.74 -28.81
N GLU A 82 -7.65 -23.36 -27.68
CA GLU A 82 -7.97 -22.68 -26.41
C GLU A 82 -6.76 -22.51 -25.48
N ILE A 83 -5.73 -23.35 -25.64
CA ILE A 83 -4.46 -23.28 -24.89
C ILE A 83 -3.79 -21.88 -24.97
N PRO A 84 -3.73 -21.19 -26.14
CA PRO A 84 -3.17 -19.85 -26.24
C PRO A 84 -3.90 -18.81 -25.39
N ASN A 85 -5.24 -18.88 -25.31
CA ASN A 85 -6.04 -17.92 -24.54
C ASN A 85 -5.87 -18.13 -23.03
N GLN A 86 -5.83 -19.38 -22.57
CA GLN A 86 -5.57 -19.70 -21.16
C GLN A 86 -4.14 -19.32 -20.74
N LEU A 87 -3.13 -19.59 -21.59
CA LEU A 87 -1.76 -19.15 -21.38
C LEU A 87 -1.65 -17.62 -21.39
N GLN A 88 -2.36 -16.92 -22.28
CA GLN A 88 -2.34 -15.46 -22.35
C GLN A 88 -2.96 -14.83 -21.09
N GLN A 89 -4.05 -15.38 -20.57
CA GLN A 89 -4.64 -14.96 -19.30
C GLN A 89 -3.72 -15.24 -18.10
N GLN A 90 -3.07 -16.41 -18.05
CA GLN A 90 -2.10 -16.74 -16.99
C GLN A 90 -0.83 -15.86 -17.05
N VAL A 91 -0.33 -15.59 -18.26
CA VAL A 91 0.82 -14.67 -18.45
C VAL A 91 0.43 -13.26 -18.03
N GLN A 92 -0.79 -12.81 -18.34
CA GLN A 92 -1.26 -11.49 -17.93
C GLN A 92 -1.43 -11.38 -16.41
N SER A 93 -2.00 -12.39 -15.74
CA SER A 93 -2.07 -12.41 -14.27
C SER A 93 -0.69 -12.45 -13.61
N LEU A 94 0.26 -13.20 -14.18
CA LEU A 94 1.64 -13.25 -13.69
C LEU A 94 2.39 -11.93 -13.91
N LEU A 95 2.11 -11.22 -15.01
CA LEU A 95 2.67 -9.90 -15.28
C LEU A 95 2.10 -8.84 -14.33
N GLU A 96 0.79 -8.87 -14.07
CA GLU A 96 0.14 -7.98 -13.09
C GLU A 96 0.65 -8.26 -11.66
N GLU A 97 0.82 -9.52 -11.28
CA GLU A 97 1.40 -9.92 -10.00
C GLU A 97 2.87 -9.49 -9.89
N LYS A 98 3.66 -9.68 -10.95
CA LYS A 98 5.05 -9.19 -11.03
C LYS A 98 5.11 -7.67 -10.86
N ASP A 99 4.25 -6.91 -11.53
CA ASP A 99 4.25 -5.45 -11.44
C ASP A 99 3.81 -4.96 -10.06
N LYS A 100 2.85 -5.66 -9.43
CA LYS A 100 2.47 -5.43 -8.03
C LYS A 100 3.65 -5.68 -7.09
N LEU A 101 4.29 -6.85 -7.19
CA LEU A 101 5.47 -7.21 -6.38
C LEU A 101 6.64 -6.26 -6.62
N LEU A 102 6.87 -5.82 -7.86
CA LEU A 102 7.92 -4.86 -8.19
C LEU A 102 7.63 -3.47 -7.61
N SER A 103 6.37 -3.05 -7.62
CA SER A 103 5.92 -1.81 -6.99
C SER A 103 6.11 -1.86 -5.47
N GLU A 104 5.68 -2.96 -4.83
CA GLU A 104 5.89 -3.21 -3.40
C GLU A 104 7.38 -3.24 -3.04
N PHE A 105 8.21 -3.92 -3.84
CA PHE A 105 9.65 -3.97 -3.64
C PHE A 105 10.33 -2.60 -3.79
N LYS A 106 9.96 -1.82 -4.83
CA LYS A 106 10.47 -0.45 -5.03
C LYS A 106 10.07 0.44 -3.86
N GLU A 107 8.84 0.30 -3.39
CA GLU A 107 8.33 1.05 -2.24
C GLU A 107 9.06 0.65 -0.95
N GLN A 108 9.24 -0.64 -0.67
CA GLN A 108 10.03 -1.11 0.47
C GLN A 108 11.48 -0.67 0.39
N THR A 109 12.09 -0.70 -0.80
CA THR A 109 13.46 -0.23 -1.02
C THR A 109 13.56 1.29 -0.83
N TRP A 110 12.56 2.05 -1.26
CA TRP A 110 12.48 3.49 -1.03
C TRP A 110 12.32 3.80 0.46
N ILE A 111 11.41 3.11 1.16
CA ILE A 111 11.23 3.18 2.61
C ILE A 111 12.57 2.88 3.29
N TYR A 112 13.20 1.74 2.99
CA TYR A 112 14.46 1.30 3.60
C TYR A 112 15.62 2.29 3.37
N LYS A 113 15.84 2.76 2.13
CA LYS A 113 16.87 3.76 1.82
C LYS A 113 16.63 5.08 2.55
N LYS A 114 15.36 5.50 2.68
CA LYS A 114 14.99 6.72 3.39
C LYS A 114 15.09 6.57 4.90
N THR A 115 14.70 5.42 5.45
CA THR A 115 14.92 5.06 6.86
C THR A 115 16.40 5.12 7.19
N ILE A 116 17.28 4.54 6.37
CA ILE A 116 18.74 4.59 6.57
C ILE A 116 19.28 6.02 6.53
N ASN A 117 18.86 6.83 5.54
CA ASN A 117 19.33 8.22 5.44
C ASN A 117 18.84 9.12 6.59
N ASN A 118 17.67 8.83 7.16
CA ASN A 118 17.17 9.49 8.37
C ASN A 118 17.70 8.84 9.66
N TYR A 119 18.27 7.63 9.57
CA TYR A 119 18.81 6.89 10.70
C TYR A 119 19.99 7.61 11.33
N GLU A 120 20.81 8.34 10.57
CA GLU A 120 21.92 9.14 11.12
C GLU A 120 21.43 10.33 11.98
N SER A 121 20.24 10.87 11.69
CA SER A 121 19.58 11.88 12.53
C SER A 121 18.83 11.26 13.71
N LEU A 122 18.30 10.04 13.54
CA LEU A 122 17.61 9.27 14.58
C LEU A 122 18.58 8.59 15.55
N THR A 123 19.82 8.25 15.15
CA THR A 123 20.81 7.59 16.03
C THR A 123 21.19 8.45 17.22
N ALA A 124 21.17 9.78 17.08
CA ALA A 124 21.36 10.70 18.20
C ALA A 124 20.18 10.64 19.22
N GLN A 125 18.96 10.38 18.75
CA GLN A 125 17.75 10.28 19.60
C GLN A 125 17.63 8.89 20.23
N VAL A 126 17.93 7.84 19.46
CA VAL A 126 18.01 6.45 19.92
C VAL A 126 19.09 6.28 21.01
N GLN A 127 20.26 6.92 20.86
CA GLN A 127 21.30 6.86 21.88
C GLN A 127 20.86 7.44 23.24
N ILE A 128 20.03 8.49 23.26
CA ILE A 128 19.50 9.10 24.51
C ILE A 128 18.53 8.16 25.22
N LEU A 129 17.67 7.46 24.48
CA LEU A 129 16.71 6.48 25.02
C LEU A 129 17.38 5.25 25.64
N PHE A 130 18.55 4.86 25.13
CA PHE A 130 19.27 3.68 25.59
C PHE A 130 20.44 3.97 26.55
N SER A 131 20.82 5.24 26.76
CA SER A 131 21.98 5.59 27.58
C SER A 131 21.73 5.67 29.08
N ASP A 132 20.48 5.86 29.57
CA ASP A 132 20.25 6.01 31.01
C ASP A 132 19.12 5.14 31.56
N LYS A 133 19.49 4.05 32.21
CA LYS A 133 18.61 3.15 33.00
C LYS A 133 17.93 3.81 34.22
N LYS A 134 17.95 5.15 34.37
CA LYS A 134 17.42 5.85 35.56
C LYS A 134 16.89 7.27 35.33
N GLN A 135 16.57 7.68 34.12
CA GLN A 135 15.85 8.95 33.98
C GLN A 135 14.35 8.71 34.17
N LYS A 136 13.83 9.11 35.34
CA LYS A 136 12.47 9.64 35.39
C LYS A 136 12.44 10.70 34.30
N SER A 137 11.83 10.41 33.15
CA SER A 137 11.71 11.40 32.09
C SER A 137 11.08 12.63 32.74
N PRO A 138 11.76 13.78 32.76
CA PRO A 138 11.16 14.99 33.29
C PRO A 138 9.86 15.21 32.50
N VAL A 139 8.77 15.50 33.21
CA VAL A 139 7.49 15.84 32.58
C VAL A 139 7.77 17.06 31.72
N ILE A 140 7.78 16.89 30.39
CA ILE A 140 8.04 17.97 29.46
C ILE A 140 6.87 18.94 29.57
N LEU A 141 7.11 20.13 30.13
CA LEU A 141 6.13 21.22 30.10
C LEU A 141 6.19 21.90 28.73
N GLY A 142 5.01 22.25 28.19
CA GLY A 142 4.91 22.91 26.89
C GLY A 142 5.51 24.32 26.94
N LEU A 143 6.21 24.72 25.86
CA LEU A 143 6.84 26.04 25.77
C LEU A 143 5.79 27.17 25.87
N MET A 144 4.57 26.93 25.36
CA MET A 144 3.46 27.87 25.44
C MET A 144 2.94 28.02 26.85
N GLU A 145 2.77 26.90 27.57
CA GLU A 145 2.33 26.89 28.99
C GLU A 145 3.25 27.76 29.85
N GLN A 146 4.56 27.62 29.64
CA GLN A 146 5.55 28.41 30.36
C GLN A 146 5.51 29.88 29.95
N LEU A 147 5.44 30.19 28.65
CA LEU A 147 5.38 31.57 28.15
C LEU A 147 4.18 32.31 28.74
N MET A 148 3.03 31.65 28.79
CA MET A 148 1.79 32.24 29.27
C MET A 148 1.72 32.38 30.79
N SER A 149 2.56 31.65 31.52
CA SER A 149 2.69 31.73 32.97
C SER A 149 3.61 32.87 33.45
N GLN A 150 4.36 33.50 32.53
CA GLN A 150 5.26 34.60 32.88
C GLN A 150 4.52 35.94 33.09
N GLN A 151 5.17 36.85 33.82
CA GLN A 151 4.68 38.23 34.02
C GLN A 151 4.52 38.96 32.68
N TYR A 152 5.54 38.89 31.83
CA TYR A 152 5.57 39.57 30.54
C TYR A 152 5.18 38.58 29.43
N LYS A 153 3.85 38.41 29.26
CA LYS A 153 3.23 37.59 28.21
C LYS A 153 3.47 38.18 26.80
N ILE A 154 2.84 37.58 25.77
CA ILE A 154 3.05 37.88 24.35
C ILE A 154 2.93 39.35 23.96
N LYS A 155 2.02 40.16 24.52
CA LYS A 155 1.91 41.60 24.17
C LYS A 155 2.79 42.52 25.00
N ASN A 156 3.15 42.10 26.21
CA ASN A 156 3.89 42.91 27.16
C ASN A 156 5.38 42.56 27.20
N TRP A 157 5.84 41.64 26.34
CA TRP A 157 7.24 41.20 26.30
C TRP A 157 8.24 42.34 26.12
N LYS A 158 7.87 43.41 25.41
CA LYS A 158 8.71 44.61 25.23
C LYS A 158 8.91 45.41 26.52
N GLN A 159 8.03 45.22 27.50
CA GLN A 159 8.16 45.83 28.83
C GLN A 159 9.15 45.06 29.71
N ASN A 160 9.58 43.86 29.30
CA ASN A 160 10.62 43.13 29.99
C ASN A 160 11.97 43.83 29.74
N PRO A 161 12.60 44.43 30.77
CA PRO A 161 13.83 45.20 30.61
C PRO A 161 15.04 44.35 30.20
N GLN A 162 14.94 43.03 30.31
CA GLN A 162 16.02 42.13 29.89
C GLN A 162 15.95 41.79 28.40
N ILE A 163 14.79 41.92 27.75
CA ILE A 163 14.65 41.54 26.35
C ILE A 163 15.06 42.71 25.44
N GLN A 164 16.06 42.46 24.60
CA GLN A 164 16.43 43.33 23.49
C GLN A 164 15.74 42.86 22.20
N TYR A 165 15.54 43.78 21.26
CA TYR A 165 14.90 43.48 19.98
C TYR A 165 15.49 44.24 18.81
N GLU A 166 15.32 43.70 17.61
CA GLU A 166 15.69 44.34 16.35
C GLU A 166 14.60 44.21 15.30
N ILE A 167 14.66 45.02 14.25
CA ILE A 167 13.77 44.92 13.08
C ILE A 167 14.51 44.20 11.98
N GLN A 168 13.88 43.19 11.40
CA GLN A 168 14.46 42.37 10.33
C GLN A 168 13.41 42.01 9.27
N GLU A 169 13.86 41.83 8.03
CA GLU A 169 13.03 41.40 6.91
C GLU A 169 13.23 39.91 6.61
N PHE A 170 12.12 39.22 6.35
CA PHE A 170 12.10 37.79 6.10
C PHE A 170 11.34 37.47 4.82
N GLU A 171 11.80 36.44 4.11
CA GLU A 171 10.91 35.61 3.30
C GLU A 171 10.15 34.68 4.25
N ILE A 172 8.83 34.62 4.12
CA ILE A 172 7.98 33.76 4.93
C ILE A 172 7.44 32.62 4.08
N LEU A 173 7.58 31.40 4.60
CA LEU A 173 7.10 30.18 3.97
C LEU A 173 6.11 29.50 4.90
N GLU A 174 4.89 29.25 4.45
CA GLU A 174 3.90 28.51 5.22
C GLU A 174 4.11 27.00 5.06
N ILE A 175 4.08 26.28 6.18
CA ILE A 175 4.10 24.83 6.21
C ILE A 175 2.65 24.35 6.19
N LYS A 176 2.33 23.37 5.34
CA LYS A 176 1.00 22.78 5.19
C LYS A 176 1.08 21.26 5.05
N ILE A 177 -0.06 20.62 5.26
CA ILE A 177 -0.23 19.20 4.94
C ILE A 177 -0.25 19.04 3.41
N GLY A 178 0.74 18.31 2.89
CA GLY A 178 0.83 17.97 1.48
C GLY A 178 0.06 16.69 1.15
N LYS A 179 -0.07 16.42 -0.15
CA LYS A 179 -0.85 15.29 -0.71
C LYS A 179 -0.41 13.90 -0.21
N HIS A 180 0.83 13.75 0.25
CA HIS A 180 1.38 12.46 0.66
C HIS A 180 1.16 12.12 2.13
N MET A 181 0.68 13.06 2.96
CA MET A 181 0.54 12.84 4.39
C MET A 181 -0.42 11.69 4.73
N ASN A 182 -1.55 11.58 4.03
CA ASN A 182 -2.48 10.47 4.24
C ASN A 182 -1.83 9.11 3.96
N LYS A 183 -1.03 9.00 2.89
CA LYS A 183 -0.31 7.77 2.58
C LYS A 183 0.71 7.43 3.69
N ILE A 184 1.37 8.44 4.26
CA ILE A 184 2.29 8.26 5.39
C ILE A 184 1.56 7.73 6.61
N LEU A 185 0.40 8.30 6.95
CA LEU A 185 -0.46 7.84 8.04
C LEU A 185 -0.95 6.40 7.83
N ASP A 186 -1.53 6.10 6.65
CA ASP A 186 -2.10 4.79 6.34
C ASP A 186 -1.04 3.67 6.34
N LYS A 187 0.19 4.01 5.94
CA LYS A 187 1.34 3.10 5.95
C LYS A 187 2.15 3.16 7.23
N LYS A 188 1.76 4.00 8.19
CA LYS A 188 2.37 4.07 9.52
C LYS A 188 3.85 4.47 9.47
N LEU A 189 4.21 5.28 8.46
CA LEU A 189 5.59 5.71 8.19
C LEU A 189 5.90 7.05 8.85
N TYR A 190 5.52 7.24 10.12
CA TYR A 190 5.55 8.56 10.77
C TYR A 190 6.93 9.21 10.72
N PHE A 191 8.03 8.44 10.81
CA PHE A 191 9.40 8.96 10.67
C PHE A 191 9.66 9.71 9.34
N LEU A 192 8.79 9.56 8.34
CA LEU A 192 8.79 10.29 7.07
C LEU A 192 7.78 11.45 7.01
N ALA A 193 7.15 11.86 8.13
CA ALA A 193 6.08 12.86 8.11
C ALA A 193 6.50 14.19 7.45
N HIS A 194 7.77 14.58 7.55
CA HIS A 194 8.30 15.77 6.84
C HIS A 194 8.18 15.68 5.30
N GLU A 195 8.23 14.48 4.71
CA GLU A 195 8.01 14.26 3.26
C GLU A 195 6.52 14.44 2.89
N GLY A 196 5.63 14.36 3.88
CA GLY A 196 4.20 14.63 3.73
C GLY A 196 3.87 16.13 3.76
N LEU A 197 4.85 17.00 3.98
CA LEU A 197 4.62 18.44 4.14
C LEU A 197 4.84 19.20 2.84
N GLN A 198 4.00 20.21 2.64
CA GLN A 198 4.14 21.21 1.58
C GLN A 198 4.64 22.50 2.22
N VAL A 199 5.55 23.21 1.54
CA VAL A 199 6.10 24.48 2.02
C VAL A 199 6.01 25.51 0.91
N ASP A 200 5.08 26.45 1.07
CA ASP A 200 4.76 27.46 0.05
C ASP A 200 5.27 28.83 0.49
N SER A 201 5.82 29.62 -0.44
CA SER A 201 6.14 31.01 -0.17
C SER A 201 4.86 31.84 -0.16
N ILE A 202 4.66 32.61 0.92
CA ILE A 202 3.49 33.50 1.07
C ILE A 202 3.89 34.99 0.95
N GLY A 203 5.15 35.26 0.63
CA GLY A 203 5.69 36.61 0.40
C GLY A 203 6.76 37.00 1.40
N LYS A 204 6.87 38.30 1.64
CA LYS A 204 7.82 38.89 2.58
C LYS A 204 7.11 39.51 3.77
N ILE A 205 7.83 39.55 4.89
CA ILE A 205 7.43 40.27 6.10
C ILE A 205 8.56 41.14 6.62
N GLN A 206 8.20 42.23 7.28
CA GLN A 206 9.07 42.98 8.17
C GLN A 206 8.58 42.75 9.58
N ALA A 207 9.47 42.31 10.47
CA ALA A 207 9.10 41.93 11.82
C ALA A 207 10.10 42.48 12.86
N GLN A 208 9.60 42.70 14.06
CA GLN A 208 10.40 43.00 15.24
C GLN A 208 10.64 41.69 16.01
N ILE A 209 11.90 41.33 16.20
CA ILE A 209 12.28 40.04 16.80
C ILE A 209 12.98 40.24 18.14
N SER A 210 12.74 39.33 19.08
CA SER A 210 13.51 39.25 20.33
C SER A 210 14.90 38.68 20.05
N LEU A 211 15.95 39.35 20.54
CA LEU A 211 17.35 38.90 20.43
C LEU A 211 17.71 37.88 21.52
N GLN A 212 16.93 37.83 22.60
CA GLN A 212 17.06 36.89 23.71
C GLN A 212 15.78 36.06 23.84
N PRO A 213 15.86 34.82 24.37
CA PRO A 213 14.68 34.00 24.59
C PRO A 213 13.68 34.74 25.49
N ASN A 214 12.41 34.77 25.09
CA ASN A 214 11.33 35.23 25.96
C ASN A 214 10.95 34.12 26.96
N VAL A 215 11.11 32.86 26.58
CA VAL A 215 10.84 31.70 27.41
C VAL A 215 11.87 30.61 27.17
N GLU A 216 12.23 29.89 28.23
CA GLU A 216 13.11 28.71 28.15
C GLU A 216 12.42 27.50 28.77
N GLY A 217 11.98 26.59 27.91
CA GLY A 217 11.52 25.26 28.29
C GLY A 217 12.64 24.29 28.62
N ASP A 218 12.23 23.07 28.94
CA ASP A 218 13.14 21.97 29.23
C ASP A 218 13.92 21.58 27.96
N LEU A 219 13.20 21.52 26.83
CA LEU A 219 13.69 21.03 25.55
C LEU A 219 13.88 22.12 24.50
N GLN A 220 13.20 23.26 24.67
CA GLN A 220 13.16 24.33 23.68
C GLN A 220 13.34 25.70 24.31
N VAL A 221 13.75 26.66 23.49
CA VAL A 221 13.70 28.09 23.79
C VAL A 221 12.74 28.77 22.81
N GLY A 222 12.05 29.81 23.28
CA GLY A 222 11.03 30.53 22.52
C GLY A 222 11.37 32.01 22.40
N TYR A 223 11.28 32.54 21.19
CA TYR A 223 11.46 33.96 20.88
C TYR A 223 10.18 34.51 20.26
N ILE A 224 9.68 35.63 20.79
CA ILE A 224 8.55 36.35 20.25
C ILE A 224 9.02 37.19 19.07
N ILE A 225 8.26 37.09 17.98
CA ILE A 225 8.38 37.88 16.76
C ILE A 225 7.05 38.59 16.53
N GLU A 226 7.07 39.91 16.39
CA GLU A 226 5.89 40.71 16.04
C GLU A 226 5.97 41.14 14.58
N ILE A 227 4.96 40.79 13.80
CA ILE A 227 4.88 41.16 12.39
C ILE A 227 4.41 42.61 12.28
N LEU A 228 5.28 43.48 11.78
CA LEU A 228 4.98 44.90 11.57
C LEU A 228 4.25 45.10 10.23
N ASN A 229 4.78 44.49 9.18
CA ASN A 229 4.23 44.54 7.82
C ASN A 229 4.38 43.18 7.13
N ALA A 230 3.44 42.85 6.25
CA ALA A 230 3.43 41.60 5.49
C ALA A 230 2.77 41.82 4.13
N ASP A 231 3.25 41.10 3.10
CA ASP A 231 2.58 41.03 1.79
C ASP A 231 1.19 40.40 1.93
N ASP A 232 1.08 39.31 2.69
CA ASP A 232 -0.19 38.69 3.09
C ASP A 232 -0.83 39.48 4.26
N GLN A 233 -1.96 40.14 3.97
CA GLN A 233 -2.67 40.96 4.95
C GLN A 233 -3.20 40.16 6.16
N SER A 234 -3.39 38.84 6.04
CA SER A 234 -3.84 37.99 7.15
C SER A 234 -2.82 37.92 8.31
N LEU A 235 -1.56 38.26 8.03
CA LEU A 235 -0.46 38.20 9.00
C LEU A 235 -0.13 39.54 9.65
N LYS A 236 -0.75 40.64 9.19
CA LYS A 236 -0.44 41.97 9.70
C LYS A 236 -0.77 42.08 11.19
N SER A 237 0.17 42.60 11.97
CA SER A 237 0.05 42.78 13.43
C SER A 237 -0.19 41.48 14.21
N LYS A 238 0.18 40.33 13.62
CA LYS A 238 0.18 39.03 14.31
C LYS A 238 1.52 38.79 14.98
N PHE A 239 1.51 37.90 15.97
CA PHE A 239 2.71 37.45 16.66
C PHE A 239 3.06 36.05 16.19
N LEU A 240 4.35 35.74 16.17
CA LEU A 240 4.88 34.41 15.96
C LEU A 240 5.77 34.03 17.15
N LEU A 241 5.78 32.76 17.51
CA LEU A 241 6.74 32.15 18.42
C LEU A 241 7.77 31.38 17.59
N ARG A 242 8.99 31.91 17.49
CA ARG A 242 10.15 31.17 16.99
C ARG A 242 10.59 30.16 18.04
N ARG A 243 10.70 28.90 17.66
CA ARG A 243 11.03 27.79 18.56
C ARG A 243 12.29 27.08 18.12
N GLU A 244 13.16 26.82 19.07
CA GLU A 244 14.46 26.19 18.80
C GLU A 244 14.81 25.20 19.92
N PRO A 245 15.56 24.13 19.64
CA PRO A 245 15.97 23.17 20.67
C PRO A 245 16.97 23.86 21.59
N LYS A 246 16.88 23.56 22.89
CA LYS A 246 17.80 24.09 23.89
C LYS A 246 19.20 23.49 23.66
N GLN A 247 20.10 24.26 23.05
CA GLN A 247 21.50 23.86 22.85
C GLN A 247 22.42 24.59 23.84
N GLN A 248 23.53 23.97 24.24
CA GLN A 248 24.54 24.57 25.14
C GLN A 248 25.26 25.79 24.53
N LYS A 249 25.11 26.02 23.22
CA LYS A 249 25.59 27.22 22.52
C LYS A 249 24.39 28.04 22.07
N LEU A 250 24.50 29.37 22.17
CA LEU A 250 23.49 30.34 21.72
C LEU A 250 22.94 29.95 20.35
N SER A 251 21.64 29.67 20.32
CA SER A 251 20.94 29.21 19.12
C SER A 251 20.84 30.34 18.09
N GLN A 252 21.26 30.06 16.85
CA GLN A 252 21.25 30.99 15.72
C GLN A 252 20.20 30.62 14.66
N GLY A 253 19.33 29.64 14.93
CA GLY A 253 18.44 29.03 13.94
C GLY A 253 19.06 27.88 13.17
N TYR A 254 18.31 27.36 12.19
CA TYR A 254 18.67 26.16 11.43
C TYR A 254 19.46 26.51 10.18
N GLN A 255 20.54 25.78 9.90
CA GLN A 255 21.32 25.97 8.68
C GLN A 255 20.62 25.35 7.45
N LYS A 256 19.86 24.25 7.66
CA LYS A 256 19.11 23.58 6.60
C LYS A 256 17.62 23.80 6.80
N LYS A 257 16.92 24.11 5.71
CA LYS A 257 15.45 24.26 5.69
C LYS A 257 14.76 23.01 6.22
N GLN A 258 15.26 21.82 5.89
CA GLN A 258 14.69 20.54 6.33
C GLN A 258 14.71 20.37 7.85
N GLU A 259 15.73 20.84 8.55
CA GLU A 259 15.82 20.75 10.02
C GLU A 259 14.76 21.62 10.69
N ALA A 260 14.47 22.80 10.13
CA ALA A 260 13.37 23.66 10.57
C ALA A 260 12.01 23.00 10.28
N ILE A 261 11.83 22.39 9.10
CA ILE A 261 10.60 21.65 8.74
C ILE A 261 10.36 20.50 9.72
N GLN A 262 11.39 19.77 10.13
CA GLN A 262 11.24 18.64 11.05
C GLN A 262 10.63 19.04 12.40
N GLN A 263 10.73 20.30 12.83
CA GLN A 263 10.08 20.77 14.06
C GLN A 263 8.55 20.81 13.94
N SER A 264 8.01 21.01 12.74
CA SER A 264 6.57 21.05 12.49
C SER A 264 5.90 19.68 12.50
N MET A 265 6.70 18.60 12.46
CA MET A 265 6.23 17.24 12.25
C MET A 265 5.13 16.83 13.24
N ASN A 266 5.27 17.12 14.53
CA ASN A 266 4.24 16.81 15.53
C ASN A 266 2.92 17.52 15.24
N ASN A 267 2.93 18.86 15.20
CA ASN A 267 1.72 19.64 14.98
C ASN A 267 1.06 19.31 13.63
N MET A 268 1.85 19.00 12.60
CA MET A 268 1.34 18.63 11.28
C MET A 268 0.73 17.24 11.25
N LEU A 269 1.30 16.25 11.95
CA LEU A 269 0.63 14.96 12.11
C LEU A 269 -0.67 15.11 12.89
N CYS A 270 -0.67 15.90 13.96
CA CYS A 270 -1.90 16.25 14.66
C CYS A 270 -2.92 16.89 13.71
N GLN A 271 -2.51 17.86 12.88
CA GLN A 271 -3.44 18.53 11.97
C GLN A 271 -4.01 17.56 10.95
N ALA A 272 -3.20 16.63 10.42
CA ALA A 272 -3.66 15.63 9.48
C ALA A 272 -4.66 14.65 10.10
N LEU A 273 -4.44 14.23 11.36
CA LEU A 273 -5.39 13.40 12.12
C LEU A 273 -6.65 14.16 12.46
N PHE A 274 -6.54 15.43 12.83
CA PHE A 274 -7.66 16.32 13.09
C PHE A 274 -8.53 16.52 11.84
N ASP A 275 -7.90 16.70 10.66
CA ASP A 275 -8.61 16.79 9.38
C ASP A 275 -9.32 15.49 8.99
N ARG A 276 -8.74 14.33 9.33
CA ARG A 276 -9.39 13.01 9.16
C ARG A 276 -10.59 12.86 10.10
N PHE A 277 -10.42 13.23 11.37
CA PHE A 277 -11.47 13.22 12.37
C PHE A 277 -12.64 14.11 11.94
N ARG A 278 -12.35 15.35 11.49
CA ARG A 278 -13.34 16.29 10.94
C ARG A 278 -14.14 15.70 9.77
N LYS A 279 -13.49 14.95 8.87
CA LYS A 279 -14.18 14.29 7.75
C LYS A 279 -15.08 13.15 8.19
N ARG A 280 -14.71 12.42 9.24
CA ARG A 280 -15.52 11.34 9.81
C ARG A 280 -16.68 11.86 10.67
N GLN A 281 -16.47 12.99 11.36
CA GLN A 281 -17.35 13.54 12.38
C GLN A 281 -17.80 14.96 12.04
N SER A 282 -18.30 15.20 10.82
CA SER A 282 -18.66 16.55 10.33
C SER A 282 -19.73 17.30 11.14
N GLY A 283 -20.32 16.70 12.18
CA GLY A 283 -21.38 17.27 12.99
C GLY A 283 -20.94 18.01 14.26
N TYR A 284 -19.64 18.05 14.59
CA TYR A 284 -19.14 18.82 15.73
C TYR A 284 -18.94 20.29 15.34
N GLU A 285 -19.65 21.20 16.01
CA GLU A 285 -19.55 22.65 15.82
C GLU A 285 -18.15 23.17 16.18
N GLU A 286 -17.43 22.45 17.05
CA GLU A 286 -16.05 22.72 17.44
C GLU A 286 -15.10 22.78 16.23
N PHE A 287 -15.40 22.08 15.14
CA PHE A 287 -14.57 22.12 13.94
C PHE A 287 -14.58 23.46 13.20
N ASP A 288 -15.63 24.26 13.38
CA ASP A 288 -15.75 25.59 12.77
C ASP A 288 -15.01 26.66 13.59
N VAL A 289 -14.75 26.36 14.86
CA VAL A 289 -14.16 27.31 15.82
C VAL A 289 -12.70 27.00 16.08
N TYR A 290 -12.36 25.74 16.31
CA TYR A 290 -11.04 25.32 16.78
C TYR A 290 -10.17 24.72 15.67
N GLY A 291 -8.85 24.90 15.78
CA GLY A 291 -7.90 24.34 14.84
C GLY A 291 -6.49 24.23 15.41
N ILE A 292 -5.57 23.66 14.62
CA ILE A 292 -4.15 23.70 14.98
C ILE A 292 -3.52 24.92 14.32
N GLN A 293 -2.63 25.54 15.07
CA GLN A 293 -2.02 26.78 14.69
C GLN A 293 -1.20 26.70 13.40
N ARG A 294 -1.31 27.75 12.57
CA ARG A 294 -0.49 27.95 11.36
C ARG A 294 1.00 27.99 11.71
N GLN A 295 1.80 27.31 10.88
CA GLN A 295 3.24 27.13 11.08
C GLN A 295 4.01 27.66 9.88
N PHE A 296 5.18 28.24 10.16
CA PHE A 296 5.96 28.97 9.18
C PHE A 296 7.45 28.65 9.30
N ILE A 297 8.15 28.84 8.19
CA ILE A 297 9.59 29.02 8.17
C ILE A 297 9.86 30.47 7.80
N LEU A 298 10.61 31.16 8.64
CA LEU A 298 11.15 32.48 8.29
C LEU A 298 12.59 32.31 7.81
N LYS A 299 12.90 32.94 6.69
CA LYS A 299 14.27 33.01 6.17
C LYS A 299 14.68 34.48 6.15
N PRO A 300 15.57 34.91 7.05
CA PRO A 300 16.02 36.30 7.07
C PRO A 300 16.75 36.65 5.77
N SER A 301 16.46 37.81 5.21
CA SER A 301 16.96 38.18 3.86
C SER A 301 18.49 38.29 3.79
N ASN A 302 19.14 38.59 4.91
CA ASN A 302 20.58 38.80 5.04
C ASN A 302 21.34 37.60 5.63
N LEU A 303 20.66 36.52 6.00
CA LEU A 303 21.28 35.36 6.67
C LEU A 303 20.97 34.07 5.91
N LYS A 304 21.90 33.12 5.96
CA LYS A 304 21.69 31.76 5.41
C LYS A 304 21.16 30.82 6.50
N LEU A 305 20.11 31.25 7.18
CA LEU A 305 19.50 30.54 8.30
C LEU A 305 17.98 30.46 8.11
N PHE A 306 17.35 29.53 8.80
CA PHE A 306 15.91 29.30 8.79
C PHE A 306 15.40 29.25 10.22
N TYR A 307 14.25 29.87 10.49
CA TYR A 307 13.58 29.85 11.79
C TYR A 307 12.26 29.12 11.65
N TYR A 308 12.03 28.12 12.50
CA TYR A 308 10.71 27.51 12.64
C TYR A 308 9.86 28.36 13.58
N CYS A 309 8.66 28.71 13.13
CA CYS A 309 7.76 29.62 13.83
C CYS A 309 6.33 29.07 13.84
N GLU A 310 5.63 29.29 14.95
CA GLU A 310 4.19 29.09 15.07
C GLU A 310 3.53 30.45 15.21
N MET A 311 2.42 30.72 14.53
CA MET A 311 1.65 31.93 14.83
C MET A 311 1.07 31.82 16.24
N ILE A 312 0.87 32.93 16.94
CA ILE A 312 0.27 32.92 18.28
C ILE A 312 -0.74 34.04 18.34
N GLU A 313 -1.93 33.71 18.84
CA GLU A 313 -3.04 34.66 19.00
C GLU A 313 -3.37 34.80 20.47
N GLU A 314 -3.93 35.92 20.91
CA GLU A 314 -4.32 36.05 22.31
C GLU A 314 -5.49 35.16 22.70
N GLY A 315 -5.46 34.70 23.94
CA GLY A 315 -6.62 34.10 24.57
C GLY A 315 -6.38 33.72 26.02
N GLU A 316 -7.26 32.90 26.55
CA GLU A 316 -7.03 32.18 27.79
C GLU A 316 -6.27 30.89 27.47
N PHE A 317 -5.28 30.55 28.30
CA PHE A 317 -4.57 29.29 28.19
C PHE A 317 -5.37 28.20 28.91
N GLN A 318 -5.61 27.09 28.23
CA GLN A 318 -6.29 25.93 28.81
C GLN A 318 -5.58 24.64 28.42
N LYS A 319 -5.48 23.70 29.36
CA LYS A 319 -4.84 22.40 29.18
C LYS A 319 -5.84 21.31 29.57
N PHE A 320 -6.00 20.32 28.71
CA PHE A 320 -7.11 19.37 28.78
C PHE A 320 -6.65 17.96 29.15
N ASN A 321 -5.52 17.51 28.60
CA ASN A 321 -4.96 16.20 28.90
C ASN A 321 -3.41 16.20 28.84
N GLY A 322 -2.81 15.05 29.15
CA GLY A 322 -1.36 14.82 29.12
C GLY A 322 -0.65 14.99 30.48
N GLY A 323 0.44 14.26 30.68
CA GLY A 323 1.20 14.24 31.93
C GLY A 323 0.41 13.70 33.12
N ASN A 324 0.49 14.38 34.27
CA ASN A 324 -0.22 14.00 35.51
C ASN A 324 -1.68 14.50 35.57
N ILE A 325 -2.16 15.19 34.53
CA ILE A 325 -3.52 15.71 34.49
C ILE A 325 -4.44 14.57 34.06
N GLN A 326 -5.42 14.25 34.92
CA GLN A 326 -6.48 13.33 34.54
C GLN A 326 -7.40 14.04 33.55
N PRO A 327 -7.78 13.39 32.43
CA PRO A 327 -8.82 13.91 31.56
C PRO A 327 -10.08 14.13 32.38
N LEU A 328 -10.66 15.32 32.30
CA LEU A 328 -11.93 15.66 32.91
C LEU A 328 -12.97 15.84 31.82
N ILE A 329 -14.23 15.60 32.16
CA ILE A 329 -15.39 15.84 31.32
C ILE A 329 -16.28 16.82 32.09
N ASN A 330 -16.03 18.11 31.90
CA ASN A 330 -16.81 19.18 32.50
C ASN A 330 -17.38 20.14 31.44
N SER A 331 -17.05 19.96 30.16
CA SER A 331 -17.53 20.79 29.04
C SER A 331 -17.53 20.05 27.71
N ASP A 332 -18.36 20.50 26.76
CA ASP A 332 -18.44 19.95 25.40
C ASP A 332 -17.07 19.98 24.68
N LEU A 333 -16.27 21.02 24.94
CA LEU A 333 -14.91 21.13 24.42
C LEU A 333 -13.98 20.05 24.98
N GLU A 334 -14.07 19.75 26.28
CA GLU A 334 -13.27 18.68 26.89
C GLU A 334 -13.67 17.32 26.33
N ASP A 335 -14.96 17.09 26.11
CA ASP A 335 -15.45 15.88 25.44
C ASP A 335 -14.89 15.77 24.02
N PHE A 336 -15.03 16.82 23.22
CA PHE A 336 -14.47 16.89 21.87
C PHE A 336 -12.98 16.53 21.85
N ILE A 337 -12.20 17.08 22.79
CA ILE A 337 -10.76 16.84 22.88
C ILE A 337 -10.46 15.40 23.29
N ASN A 338 -11.18 14.85 24.27
CA ASN A 338 -11.03 13.47 24.69
C ASN A 338 -11.39 12.49 23.56
N PHE A 339 -12.46 12.79 22.81
CA PHE A 339 -12.84 12.03 21.62
C PHE A 339 -11.79 12.11 20.53
N TYR A 340 -11.26 13.30 20.22
CA TYR A 340 -10.19 13.46 19.24
C TYR A 340 -8.93 12.69 19.64
N THR A 341 -8.50 12.77 20.91
CA THR A 341 -7.36 12.00 21.39
C THR A 341 -7.61 10.50 21.24
N PHE A 342 -8.79 10.00 21.60
CA PHE A 342 -9.12 8.57 21.45
C PHE A 342 -9.21 8.14 19.97
N ASP A 343 -9.82 8.95 19.11
CA ASP A 343 -9.92 8.70 17.67
C ASP A 343 -8.54 8.66 17.00
N SER A 344 -7.61 9.52 17.41
CA SER A 344 -6.23 9.51 16.89
C SER A 344 -5.53 8.16 17.09
N PHE A 345 -5.88 7.45 18.17
CA PHE A 345 -5.39 6.11 18.47
C PHE A 345 -6.12 5.03 17.66
N GLN A 346 -7.44 5.13 17.54
CA GLN A 346 -8.24 4.16 16.79
C GLN A 346 -8.03 4.24 15.27
N ASP A 347 -8.01 5.43 14.69
CA ASP A 347 -7.80 5.67 13.25
C ASP A 347 -6.53 5.01 12.72
N ILE A 348 -5.52 4.97 13.58
CA ILE A 348 -4.17 4.51 13.25
C ILE A 348 -3.92 3.06 13.73
N LYS A 349 -4.98 2.34 14.12
CA LYS A 349 -4.91 0.97 14.62
C LYS A 349 -3.93 0.83 15.80
N GLU A 350 -4.08 1.74 16.77
CA GLU A 350 -3.46 1.68 18.09
C GLU A 350 -1.93 1.87 18.13
N GLU A 351 -1.32 2.43 17.09
CA GLU A 351 0.14 2.62 17.05
C GLU A 351 0.63 3.96 17.58
N LEU A 352 -0.29 4.90 17.79
CA LEU A 352 -0.03 6.31 18.02
C LEU A 352 -1.12 6.89 18.92
N VAL A 353 -0.80 7.88 19.76
CA VAL A 353 -1.81 8.76 20.36
C VAL A 353 -1.37 10.22 20.29
N VAL A 354 -2.33 11.13 20.11
CA VAL A 354 -2.14 12.58 20.26
C VAL A 354 -2.58 13.01 21.66
N SER A 355 -1.63 13.37 22.53
CA SER A 355 -1.88 13.84 23.89
C SER A 355 -1.32 15.25 24.13
N HIS A 356 -1.34 15.70 25.38
CA HIS A 356 -0.91 17.06 25.77
C HIS A 356 -1.69 18.16 25.04
N MET A 357 -2.99 17.93 24.83
CA MET A 357 -3.88 18.90 24.20
C MET A 357 -3.98 20.13 25.10
N GLN A 358 -3.47 21.24 24.61
CA GLN A 358 -3.60 22.55 25.22
C GLN A 358 -3.87 23.59 24.16
N ARG A 359 -4.66 24.61 24.51
CA ARG A 359 -5.04 25.67 23.59
C ARG A 359 -4.71 27.03 24.16
N PHE A 360 -4.57 27.97 23.23
CA PHE A 360 -4.52 29.38 23.51
C PHE A 360 -5.44 30.10 22.53
N GLY A 361 -6.46 30.77 23.06
CA GLY A 361 -7.57 31.22 22.22
C GLY A 361 -8.24 30.01 21.56
N VAL A 362 -8.46 30.05 20.26
CA VAL A 362 -9.13 28.96 19.51
C VAL A 362 -8.15 27.92 18.93
N TYR A 363 -6.85 28.08 19.13
CA TYR A 363 -5.84 27.22 18.52
C TYR A 363 -5.16 26.27 19.51
N PHE A 364 -4.96 25.03 19.09
CA PHE A 364 -4.19 24.05 19.84
C PHE A 364 -2.69 24.21 19.59
N HIS A 365 -1.90 24.07 20.67
CA HIS A 365 -0.45 24.21 20.70
C HIS A 365 0.21 23.09 21.52
N ASP A 366 1.50 22.84 21.28
CA ASP A 366 2.34 21.86 22.02
C ASP A 366 1.77 20.45 22.16
N MET A 367 0.95 20.01 21.19
CA MET A 367 0.42 18.66 21.19
C MET A 367 1.58 17.67 20.97
N ILE A 368 1.53 16.55 21.69
CA ILE A 368 2.55 15.52 21.61
C ILE A 368 1.97 14.31 20.88
N VAL A 369 2.73 13.85 19.90
CA VAL A 369 2.46 12.63 19.12
C VAL A 369 3.36 11.54 19.70
N SER A 370 2.76 10.61 20.45
CA SER A 370 3.50 9.50 21.08
C SER A 370 3.22 8.19 20.36
N THR A 371 4.26 7.49 19.95
CA THR A 371 4.15 6.19 19.26
C THR A 371 4.53 5.04 20.19
N LEU A 372 4.10 3.81 19.89
CA LEU A 372 4.54 2.65 20.68
C LEU A 372 6.06 2.42 20.63
N ILE A 373 6.74 2.91 19.59
CA ILE A 373 8.17 2.70 19.37
C ILE A 373 9.00 3.81 20.05
N GLY A 374 8.51 5.05 20.10
CA GLY A 374 9.19 6.16 20.77
C GLY A 374 10.31 6.82 19.96
N VAL A 375 10.28 6.71 18.62
CA VAL A 375 11.42 7.08 17.74
C VAL A 375 10.98 8.00 16.60
N TYR A 376 9.83 8.65 16.72
CA TYR A 376 9.30 9.52 15.67
C TYR A 376 9.78 10.98 15.76
N SER A 377 9.79 11.55 16.96
CA SER A 377 10.19 12.95 17.19
C SER A 377 10.88 13.10 18.55
N TYR A 378 11.50 14.26 18.77
CA TYR A 378 12.15 14.58 20.06
C TYR A 378 11.18 14.66 21.24
N TYR A 379 9.87 14.77 20.97
CA TYR A 379 8.83 14.81 22.00
C TYR A 379 8.11 13.47 22.15
N ASP A 380 8.43 12.47 21.33
CA ASP A 380 7.77 11.16 21.38
C ASP A 380 8.13 10.46 22.71
N GLN A 381 7.15 10.32 23.59
CA GLN A 381 7.34 9.74 24.92
C GLN A 381 7.15 8.20 24.94
N GLY A 382 6.91 7.59 23.78
CA GLY A 382 6.90 6.15 23.62
C GLY A 382 5.68 5.45 24.23
N LYS A 383 5.77 4.11 24.31
CA LYS A 383 4.70 3.21 24.76
C LYS A 383 4.10 3.54 26.13
N GLN A 384 4.89 4.08 27.05
CA GLN A 384 4.40 4.38 28.40
C GLN A 384 3.33 5.48 28.36
N GLU A 385 3.60 6.56 27.64
CA GLU A 385 2.65 7.67 27.47
C GLU A 385 1.40 7.23 26.71
N VAL A 386 1.57 6.40 25.66
CA VAL A 386 0.44 5.80 24.93
C VAL A 386 -0.47 5.03 25.88
N THR A 387 0.10 4.09 26.64
CA THR A 387 -0.66 3.21 27.54
C THR A 387 -1.35 4.03 28.64
N GLN A 388 -0.65 5.00 29.22
CA GLN A 388 -1.17 5.82 30.31
C GLN A 388 -2.30 6.75 29.84
N THR A 389 -2.14 7.38 28.67
CA THR A 389 -3.15 8.25 28.07
C THR A 389 -4.43 7.48 27.78
N ILE A 390 -4.33 6.32 27.11
CA ILE A 390 -5.52 5.51 26.78
C ILE A 390 -6.22 5.01 28.03
N LYS A 391 -5.47 4.50 29.02
CA LYS A 391 -6.07 4.05 30.29
C LYS A 391 -6.80 5.18 31.04
N ASN A 392 -6.27 6.39 30.99
CA ASN A 392 -6.91 7.56 31.59
C ASN A 392 -8.17 7.97 30.82
N LEU A 393 -8.15 7.90 29.49
CA LEU A 393 -9.32 8.20 28.65
C LEU A 393 -10.42 7.16 28.79
N GLU A 394 -10.08 5.87 28.83
CA GLU A 394 -11.03 4.78 29.11
C GLU A 394 -11.77 5.01 30.43
N ARG A 395 -11.04 5.45 31.47
CA ARG A 395 -11.64 5.81 32.76
C ARG A 395 -12.54 7.04 32.68
N ALA A 396 -12.11 8.08 31.97
CA ALA A 396 -12.87 9.33 31.84
C ALA A 396 -14.14 9.14 31.02
N LEU A 397 -14.04 8.47 29.87
CA LEU A 397 -15.15 8.25 28.94
C LEU A 397 -16.06 7.07 29.34
N GLY A 398 -15.66 6.26 30.33
CA GLY A 398 -16.45 5.12 30.80
C GLY A 398 -16.49 3.92 29.83
N TYR A 399 -15.59 3.87 28.84
CA TYR A 399 -15.47 2.78 27.87
C TYR A 399 -14.22 1.94 28.13
N THR A 400 -14.25 0.66 27.78
CA THR A 400 -13.03 -0.14 27.59
C THR A 400 -12.73 -0.29 26.10
N SER A 401 -11.46 -0.31 25.69
CA SER A 401 -11.02 -0.56 24.30
C SER A 401 -11.58 -1.83 23.65
N GLN A 402 -12.16 -2.74 24.44
CA GLN A 402 -12.83 -3.94 23.96
C GLN A 402 -14.29 -3.72 23.51
N THR A 403 -14.89 -2.56 23.81
CA THR A 403 -16.35 -2.36 23.73
C THR A 403 -16.84 -1.75 22.41
N ILE A 404 -15.96 -1.35 21.50
CA ILE A 404 -16.35 -0.77 20.21
C ILE A 404 -15.68 -1.60 19.11
N LYS A 405 -16.44 -2.51 18.51
CA LYS A 405 -16.08 -3.30 17.33
C LYS A 405 -16.90 -2.88 16.14
#